data_AF-A0A0N0UZG5-F1
#
_entry.id   AF-A0A0N0UZG5-F1
#
_cell.length_a   1.000
_cell.length_b   1.000
_cell.length_c   1.000
_cell.angle_alpha   90.00
_cell.angle_beta   90.00
_cell.angle_gamma   90.00
#
_symmetry.space_group_name_H-M   'P 1'
#
loop_
_entity.id
_entity.type
_entity.pdbx_description
1 polymer ?
#
loop_
_entity_poly.entity_id
_entity_poly.type
_entity_poly.pdbx_seq_one_letter_code
_entity_poly.pdbx_strand_id
1 'polypeptide(L)'
;MIFDHLDLFLPIALVVLSFLLKLFIDQNVTAPLIIKSLYELPVDILFLAMSFIVAFTLSSYNNINYGLIYLFIFFIIILFSILGWRRSIKLFENNKKIISAIIFIINFNISSFCLISSVNLIIGA
;
A
#
# COMPACT_ATOMS: atom_id res chain seq x y z
N MET A 1 -18.00 -15.57 13.39
CA MET A 1 -16.62 -15.55 13.93
C MET A 1 -15.54 -15.42 12.87
N ILE A 2 -15.42 -16.28 11.84
CA ILE A 2 -14.48 -16.01 10.73
C ILE A 2 -15.05 -14.97 9.73
N PHE A 3 -16.37 -14.92 9.59
CA PHE A 3 -17.07 -14.04 8.65
C PHE A 3 -17.13 -12.56 9.05
N ASP A 4 -16.85 -12.22 10.32
CA ASP A 4 -17.02 -10.84 10.84
C ASP A 4 -15.82 -9.92 10.50
N HIS A 5 -14.73 -10.48 9.95
CA HIS A 5 -13.53 -9.74 9.54
C HIS A 5 -13.18 -9.98 8.06
N LEU A 6 -14.14 -10.51 7.29
CA LEU A 6 -13.92 -10.90 5.91
C LEU A 6 -13.58 -9.68 5.03
N ASP A 7 -14.17 -8.52 5.34
CA ASP A 7 -13.90 -7.24 4.70
C ASP A 7 -12.45 -6.80 4.86
N LEU A 8 -11.74 -7.25 5.90
CA LEU A 8 -10.33 -6.93 6.15
C LEU A 8 -9.39 -8.01 5.59
N PHE A 9 -9.81 -9.27 5.64
CA PHE A 9 -9.02 -10.40 5.17
C PHE A 9 -8.93 -10.46 3.64
N LEU A 10 -10.03 -10.16 2.95
CA LEU A 10 -10.09 -10.21 1.48
C LEU A 10 -9.12 -9.22 0.83
N PRO A 11 -9.07 -7.94 1.24
CA PRO A 11 -8.19 -6.96 0.63
C PRO A 11 -6.71 -7.24 0.91
N ILE A 12 -6.37 -7.73 2.11
CA ILE A 12 -5.01 -8.19 2.43
C ILE A 12 -4.64 -9.40 1.57
N ALA A 13 -5.53 -10.39 1.45
CA ALA A 13 -5.32 -11.56 0.62
C ALA A 13 -5.14 -11.18 -0.86
N LEU A 14 -5.88 -10.18 -1.36
CA LEU A 14 -5.74 -9.65 -2.72
C LEU A 14 -4.39 -8.97 -2.95
N VAL A 15 -3.87 -8.19 -2.00
CA VAL A 15 -2.52 -7.61 -2.10
C VAL A 15 -1.45 -8.68 -2.10
N VAL A 16 -1.54 -9.63 -1.16
CA VAL A 16 -0.60 -10.75 -1.08
C VAL A 16 -0.65 -11.57 -2.37
N LEU A 17 -1.85 -11.86 -2.88
CA LEU A 17 -2.03 -12.61 -4.13
C LEU A 17 -1.50 -11.83 -5.34
N SER A 18 -1.74 -10.52 -5.43
CA SER A 18 -1.20 -9.65 -6.49
C SER A 18 0.34 -9.64 -6.48
N PHE A 19 0.94 -9.53 -5.30
CA PHE A 19 2.39 -9.61 -5.12
C PHE A 19 2.95 -10.98 -5.53
N LEU A 20 2.30 -12.07 -5.09
CA LEU A 20 2.71 -13.43 -5.46
C LEU A 20 2.55 -13.68 -6.96
N LEU A 21 1.44 -13.26 -7.57
CA LEU A 21 1.22 -13.37 -9.01
C LEU A 21 2.32 -12.65 -9.79
N LYS A 22 2.69 -11.41 -9.42
CA LYS A 22 3.80 -10.67 -10.04
C LYS A 22 5.14 -11.41 -9.89
N LEU A 23 5.37 -12.11 -8.78
CA LEU A 23 6.61 -12.85 -8.51
C LEU A 23 6.68 -14.21 -9.23
N PHE A 24 5.54 -14.86 -9.46
CA PHE A 24 5.47 -16.21 -10.05
C PHE A 24 5.15 -16.26 -11.55
N ILE A 25 4.55 -15.21 -12.13
CA ILE A 25 4.16 -15.19 -13.55
C ILE A 25 5.34 -14.93 -14.51
N ASP A 26 6.43 -14.30 -14.07
CA ASP A 26 7.65 -14.13 -14.88
C ASP A 26 8.77 -15.08 -14.41
N GLN A 27 8.90 -16.23 -15.07
CA GLN A 27 9.80 -17.34 -14.70
C GLN A 27 11.32 -17.10 -14.92
N ASN A 28 11.82 -15.87 -14.78
CA ASN A 28 13.25 -15.60 -14.62
C ASN A 28 13.46 -14.71 -13.40
N VAL A 29 13.23 -15.28 -12.21
CA VAL A 29 13.36 -14.60 -10.93
C VAL A 29 14.84 -14.28 -10.67
N THR A 30 15.29 -13.16 -11.22
CA THR A 30 16.60 -12.59 -10.93
C THR A 30 16.49 -11.73 -9.67
N ALA A 31 17.53 -11.74 -8.82
CA ALA A 31 17.57 -10.93 -7.58
C ALA A 31 17.16 -9.44 -7.77
N PRO A 32 17.49 -8.76 -8.89
CA PRO A 32 17.03 -7.40 -9.15
C PRO A 32 15.51 -7.27 -9.31
N LEU A 33 14.84 -8.30 -9.87
CA LEU A 33 13.39 -8.32 -10.06
C LEU A 33 12.68 -8.37 -8.70
N ILE A 34 13.14 -9.25 -7.80
CA ILE A 34 12.60 -9.36 -6.43
C ILE A 34 12.68 -8.01 -5.71
N ILE A 35 13.81 -7.31 -5.83
CA ILE A 35 14.01 -6.02 -5.16
C ILE A 35 13.07 -4.95 -5.74
N LYS A 36 12.83 -4.96 -7.06
CA LYS A 36 11.86 -4.05 -7.68
C LYS A 36 10.44 -4.31 -7.18
N SER A 37 10.03 -5.58 -7.09
CA SER A 37 8.73 -5.97 -6.54
C SER A 37 8.60 -5.59 -5.06
N LEU A 38 9.65 -5.78 -4.26
CA LEU A 38 9.67 -5.34 -2.86
C LEU A 38 9.48 -3.83 -2.75
N TYR A 39 10.12 -3.05 -3.63
CA TYR A 39 9.98 -1.60 -3.61
C TYR A 39 8.59 -1.11 -4.02
N GLU A 40 7.85 -1.92 -4.76
CA GLU A 40 6.46 -1.65 -5.16
C GLU A 40 5.46 -1.90 -4.01
N LEU A 41 5.80 -2.81 -3.09
CA LEU A 41 4.96 -3.21 -1.96
C LEU A 41 4.35 -2.04 -1.15
N PRO A 42 5.07 -0.94 -0.81
CA PRO A 42 4.48 0.20 -0.10
C PRO A 42 3.34 0.87 -0.87
N VAL A 43 3.42 0.89 -2.21
CA VAL A 43 2.38 1.47 -3.06
C VAL A 43 1.15 0.57 -3.05
N ASP A 44 1.35 -0.75 -3.18
CA ASP A 44 0.26 -1.74 -3.10
C ASP A 44 -0.46 -1.67 -1.73
N ILE A 45 0.28 -1.50 -0.62
CA ILE A 45 -0.27 -1.30 0.73
C ILE A 45 -1.10 -0.01 0.82
N LEU A 46 -0.68 1.07 0.17
CA LEU A 46 -1.45 2.32 0.18
C LEU A 46 -2.75 2.22 -0.62
N PHE A 47 -2.73 1.52 -1.76
CA PHE A 47 -3.96 1.25 -2.53
C PHE A 47 -4.95 0.43 -1.71
N LEU A 48 -4.45 -0.56 -0.97
CA LEU A 48 -5.24 -1.31 -0.01
C LEU A 48 -5.84 -0.42 1.09
N ALA A 49 -5.03 0.43 1.71
CA ALA A 49 -5.49 1.37 2.73
C ALA A 49 -6.55 2.35 2.19
N MET A 50 -6.40 2.79 0.94
CA MET A 50 -7.39 3.62 0.26
C MET A 50 -8.71 2.88 0.02
N SER A 51 -8.65 1.60 -0.36
CA SER A 51 -9.85 0.77 -0.53
C SER A 51 -10.68 0.67 0.75
N PHE A 52 -10.00 0.57 1.91
CA PHE A 52 -10.64 0.60 3.22
C PHE A 52 -11.32 1.93 3.54
N ILE A 53 -10.66 3.06 3.23
CA ILE A 53 -11.28 4.38 3.42
C ILE A 53 -12.50 4.57 2.53
N VAL A 54 -12.45 4.07 1.29
CA VAL A 54 -13.61 4.09 0.38
C VAL A 54 -14.76 3.29 0.99
N ALA A 55 -14.48 2.07 1.49
CA ALA A 55 -15.49 1.24 2.15
C ALA A 55 -16.11 1.96 3.37
N PHE A 56 -15.28 2.55 4.25
CA PHE A 56 -15.75 3.35 5.38
C PHE A 56 -16.62 4.54 4.96
N THR A 57 -16.21 5.26 3.90
CA THR A 57 -16.94 6.43 3.40
C THR A 57 -18.32 6.03 2.88
N LEU A 58 -18.44 4.85 2.27
CA LEU A 58 -19.71 4.33 1.76
C LEU A 58 -20.60 3.75 2.87
N SER A 59 -20.02 3.17 3.93
CA SER A 59 -20.78 2.53 5.02
C SER A 59 -21.31 3.51 6.06
N SER A 60 -20.61 4.62 6.33
CA SER A 60 -20.99 5.58 7.39
C SER A 60 -21.64 6.86 6.84
N TYR A 61 -22.97 6.84 6.70
CA TYR A 61 -23.75 7.98 6.16
C TYR A 61 -23.57 9.29 6.97
N ASN A 62 -23.34 9.18 8.29
CA ASN A 62 -23.14 10.36 9.15
C ASN A 62 -21.72 10.96 9.05
N ASN A 63 -20.74 10.21 8.55
CA ASN A 63 -19.32 10.59 8.57
C ASN A 63 -18.70 10.72 7.17
N ILE A 64 -19.53 10.85 6.13
CA ILE A 64 -19.08 10.95 4.72
C ILE A 64 -18.02 12.06 4.54
N ASN A 65 -18.23 13.23 5.15
CA ASN A 65 -17.27 14.35 5.06
C ASN A 65 -15.89 13.98 5.61
N TYR A 66 -15.84 13.25 6.72
CA TYR A 66 -14.57 12.77 7.29
C TYR A 66 -13.92 11.75 6.37
N GLY A 67 -14.67 10.78 5.86
CA GLY A 67 -14.19 9.79 4.89
C GLY A 67 -13.57 10.43 3.65
N LEU A 68 -14.24 11.43 3.07
CA LEU A 68 -13.76 12.17 1.90
C LEU A 68 -12.45 12.94 2.18
N ILE A 69 -12.30 13.55 3.36
CA ILE A 69 -11.07 14.25 3.76
C ILE A 69 -9.91 13.25 3.84
N TYR A 70 -10.10 12.10 4.50
CA TYR A 70 -9.09 11.05 4.58
C TYR A 70 -8.71 10.50 3.19
N LEU A 71 -9.70 10.31 2.31
CA LEU A 71 -9.48 9.85 0.95
C LEU A 71 -8.60 10.84 0.17
N PHE A 72 -8.87 12.14 0.29
CA PHE A 72 -8.06 13.18 -0.35
C PHE A 72 -6.62 13.21 0.18
N ILE A 73 -6.43 13.09 1.50
CA ILE A 73 -5.11 13.02 2.13
C ILE A 73 -4.35 11.79 1.62
N PHE A 74 -4.98 10.62 1.60
CA PHE A 74 -4.35 9.38 1.16
C PHE A 74 -4.02 9.41 -0.33
N PHE A 75 -4.82 10.08 -1.15
CA PHE A 75 -4.53 10.30 -2.56
C PHE A 75 -3.24 11.09 -2.75
N ILE A 76 -3.05 12.18 -1.98
CA ILE A 76 -1.81 12.96 -2.00
C ILE A 76 -0.62 12.09 -1.56
N ILE A 77 -0.78 11.32 -0.48
CA ILE A 77 0.29 10.43 0.03
C ILE A 77 0.67 9.37 -1.02
N ILE A 78 -0.31 8.79 -1.74
CA ILE A 78 -0.06 7.82 -2.82
C ILE A 78 0.79 8.44 -3.92
N LEU A 79 0.48 9.67 -4.36
CA LEU A 79 1.28 10.35 -5.39
C LEU A 79 2.74 10.49 -4.95
N PHE A 80 2.99 10.92 -3.71
CA PHE A 80 4.35 11.01 -3.17
C PHE A 80 5.03 9.65 -3.04
N SER A 81 4.30 8.62 -2.62
CA SER A 81 4.82 7.26 -2.48
C SER A 81 5.21 6.67 -3.84
N ILE A 82 4.39 6.86 -4.88
CA ILE A 82 4.71 6.44 -6.27
C ILE A 82 5.98 7.13 -6.77
N LEU A 83 6.14 8.43 -6.51
CA LEU A 83 7.37 9.16 -6.86
C LEU A 83 8.58 8.61 -6.11
N GLY A 84 8.44 8.35 -4.81
CA GLY A 84 9.48 7.74 -3.98
C GLY A 84 9.88 6.35 -4.49
N TRP A 85 8.91 5.51 -4.82
CA TRP A 85 9.11 4.18 -5.40
C TRP A 85 9.87 4.24 -6.73
N ARG A 86 9.38 5.04 -7.69
CA ARG A 86 10.06 5.21 -9.00
C ARG A 86 11.49 5.71 -8.82
N ARG A 87 11.72 6.61 -7.86
CA ARG A 87 13.04 7.13 -7.55
C ARG A 87 13.94 6.08 -6.89
N SER A 88 13.43 5.25 -5.98
CA SER A 88 14.17 4.16 -5.35
C SER A 88 14.66 3.16 -6.40
N ILE A 89 13.79 2.71 -7.32
CA ILE A 89 14.21 1.78 -8.39
C ILE A 89 15.34 2.39 -9.23
N LYS A 90 15.19 3.64 -9.66
CA LYS A 90 16.21 4.32 -10.48
C LYS A 90 17.55 4.48 -9.73
N LEU A 91 17.51 4.70 -8.42
CA LEU A 91 18.71 4.80 -7.58
C LEU A 91 19.37 3.44 -7.36
N PHE A 92 18.58 2.37 -7.23
CA PHE A 92 19.07 1.01 -7.15
C PHE A 92 19.82 0.60 -8.42
N GLU A 93 19.26 0.91 -9.59
CA GLU A 93 19.91 0.66 -10.89
C GLU A 93 21.20 1.46 -11.07
N ASN A 94 21.25 2.69 -10.55
CA ASN A 94 22.44 3.55 -10.56
C ASN A 94 23.47 3.22 -9.46
N ASN A 95 23.47 2.00 -8.91
CA ASN A 95 24.36 1.53 -7.84
C ASN A 95 24.29 2.30 -6.50
N LYS A 96 23.33 3.20 -6.30
CA LYS A 96 23.14 3.95 -5.03
C LYS A 96 22.20 3.21 -4.07
N LYS A 97 22.56 1.95 -3.75
CA LYS A 97 21.72 1.00 -2.99
C LYS A 97 21.27 1.51 -1.62
N ILE A 98 22.14 2.23 -0.90
CA ILE A 98 21.84 2.75 0.46
C ILE A 98 20.73 3.81 0.41
N ILE A 99 20.88 4.81 -0.47
CA ILE A 99 19.89 5.89 -0.60
C ILE A 99 18.54 5.33 -1.06
N SER A 100 18.59 4.37 -1.98
CA SER A 100 17.42 3.62 -2.43
C SER A 100 16.69 2.91 -1.29
N ALA A 101 17.44 2.20 -0.43
CA ALA A 101 16.89 1.51 0.73
C ALA A 101 16.26 2.47 1.75
N ILE A 102 16.88 3.64 1.98
CA ILE A 102 16.33 4.67 2.88
C ILE A 102 14.97 5.17 2.38
N ILE A 103 14.87 5.52 1.09
CA ILE A 103 13.60 5.99 0.50
C ILE A 103 12.53 4.89 0.58
N PHE A 104 12.91 3.64 0.32
CA PHE A 104 12.02 2.49 0.47
C PHE A 104 11.50 2.36 1.91
N ILE A 105 12.38 2.40 2.91
CA ILE A 105 12.00 2.28 4.33
C ILE A 105 11.04 3.41 4.74
N ILE A 106 11.30 4.64 4.29
CA ILE A 106 10.41 5.78 4.57
C ILE A 106 9.02 5.52 3.97
N ASN A 107 8.95 5.16 2.68
CA ASN A 107 7.68 4.85 2.03
C ASN A 107 6.95 3.68 2.69
N PHE A 108 7.68 2.65 3.10
CA PHE A 108 7.11 1.49 3.77
C PHE A 108 6.48 1.85 5.12
N ASN A 109 7.16 2.67 5.94
CA ASN A 109 6.61 3.15 7.21
C ASN A 109 5.36 4.02 7.00
N ILE A 110 5.39 4.93 6.02
CA ILE A 110 4.22 5.76 5.69
C ILE A 110 3.04 4.87 5.27
N SER A 111 3.28 3.92 4.36
CA SER A 111 2.23 3.01 3.88
C SER A 111 1.64 2.16 5.00
N SER A 112 2.48 1.67 5.91
CA SER A 112 2.04 0.86 7.05
C SER A 112 1.22 1.69 8.04
N PHE A 113 1.63 2.93 8.32
CA PHE A 113 0.87 3.84 9.16
C PHE A 113 -0.50 4.18 8.55
N CYS A 114 -0.56 4.42 7.24
CA CYS A 114 -1.80 4.65 6.50
C CYS A 114 -2.73 3.43 6.59
N LEU A 115 -2.21 2.22 6.41
CA LEU A 115 -2.98 0.98 6.54
C LEU A 115 -3.57 0.85 7.95
N ILE A 116 -2.76 0.98 8.99
CA ILE A 116 -3.21 0.88 10.40
C ILE A 116 -4.29 1.93 10.69
N SER A 117 -4.09 3.17 10.23
CA SER A 117 -5.07 4.25 10.39
C SER A 117 -6.39 3.94 9.68
N SER A 118 -6.33 3.40 8.45
CA SER A 118 -7.53 3.03 7.69
C SER A 118 -8.31 1.87 8.33
N VAL A 119 -7.60 0.89 8.90
CA VAL A 119 -8.20 -0.24 9.62
C VAL A 119 -8.85 0.25 10.92
N ASN A 120 -8.17 1.10 11.68
CA ASN A 120 -8.72 1.67 12.92
C ASN A 120 -9.97 2.52 12.65
N LEU A 121 -10.04 3.20 11.51
CA LEU A 121 -11.24 3.94 11.10
C LEU A 121 -12.43 3.00 10.84
N ILE A 122 -12.23 1.83 10.24
CA ILE A 122 -13.30 0.86 10.01
C ILE A 122 -13.75 0.20 11.32
N ILE A 123 -12.81 -0.20 12.19
CA ILE A 123 -13.14 -0.91 13.43
C ILE A 123 -13.76 0.03 14.47
N GLY A 124 -13.36 1.31 14.47
CA GLY A 124 -13.87 2.33 15.38
C GLY A 124 -15.13 3.07 14.89
N ALA A 125 -15.64 2.73 13.70
CA ALA A 125 -16.87 3.28 13.12
C ALA A 125 -18.12 2.51 13.56
#